data_AF-M1Q733-F1
#
_entry.id   AF-M1Q733-F1
#
_cell.length_a   1.000
_cell.length_b   1.000
_cell.length_c   1.000
_cell.angle_alpha   90.00
_cell.angle_beta   90.00
_cell.angle_gamma   90.00
#
_symmetry.space_group_name_H-M   'P 1'
#
loop_
_entity.id
_entity.type
_entity.pdbx_description
1 polymer ?
#
loop_
_entity_poly.entity_id
_entity_poly.type
_entity_poly.pdbx_seq_one_letter_code
_entity_poly.pdbx_strand_id
1 'polypeptide(L)'
;MSMVKMSPDVLSCSDDEGNLLIEVDMVGVKKENIELKMVEEGFFIRAKKEETGVEYAGTYAFCCNVVPEKAVAKYTDGKLYVKVPYRESTETVDIKIQ
;
A
#
# COMPACT_ATOMS: atom_id res chain seq x y z
N MET A 1 -11.47 7.02 -24.40
CA MET A 1 -10.33 7.94 -24.13
C MET A 1 -9.21 7.11 -23.53
N SER A 2 -7.97 7.29 -23.98
CA SER A 2 -6.79 6.63 -23.39
C SER A 2 -6.47 7.25 -22.03
N MET A 3 -6.28 6.44 -20.99
CA MET A 3 -5.88 6.93 -19.68
C MET A 3 -4.37 7.18 -19.61
N VAL A 4 -3.97 8.24 -18.93
CA VAL A 4 -2.55 8.50 -18.59
C VAL A 4 -2.19 7.65 -17.37
N LYS A 5 -1.15 6.82 -17.50
CA LYS A 5 -0.67 5.97 -16.40
C LYS A 5 0.33 6.74 -15.54
N MET A 6 0.14 6.68 -14.22
CA MET A 6 1.02 7.29 -13.24
C MET A 6 1.35 6.30 -12.14
N SER A 7 2.57 6.37 -11.58
CA SER A 7 2.87 5.68 -10.33
C SER A 7 2.24 6.45 -9.16
N PRO A 8 1.51 5.80 -8.25
CA PRO A 8 1.10 6.44 -7.02
C PRO A 8 2.31 6.68 -6.11
N ASP A 9 2.18 7.65 -5.21
CA ASP A 9 3.15 7.85 -4.13
C ASP A 9 2.86 6.82 -3.03
N VAL A 10 3.89 6.07 -2.62
CA VAL A 10 3.78 4.94 -1.70
C VAL A 10 4.79 5.11 -0.58
N LEU A 11 4.27 5.12 0.65
CA LEU A 11 5.07 5.02 1.87
C LEU A 11 4.87 3.62 2.45
N SER A 12 5.96 2.96 2.83
CA SER A 12 5.91 1.71 3.58
C SER A 12 6.80 1.81 4.82
N CYS A 13 6.26 1.41 5.97
CA CYS A 13 6.95 1.50 7.24
C CYS A 13 6.54 0.33 8.15
N SER A 14 7.49 -0.22 8.90
CA SER A 14 7.20 -1.26 9.89
C SER A 14 6.75 -0.62 11.21
N ASP A 15 5.76 -1.20 11.88
CA ASP A 15 5.41 -0.84 13.26
C ASP A 15 6.12 -1.73 14.29
N ASP A 16 6.06 -1.33 15.56
CA ASP A 16 6.67 -2.06 16.68
C ASP A 16 5.93 -3.38 17.02
N GLU A 17 4.75 -3.60 16.44
CA GLU A 17 3.92 -4.79 16.64
C GLU A 17 4.17 -5.87 15.58
N GLY A 18 5.17 -5.70 14.71
CA GLY A 18 5.51 -6.66 13.66
C GLY A 18 4.57 -6.61 12.46
N ASN A 19 4.07 -5.44 12.11
CA ASN A 19 3.26 -5.22 10.92
C ASN A 19 3.94 -4.28 9.95
N LEU A 20 3.65 -4.48 8.67
CA LEU A 20 3.92 -3.53 7.61
C LEU A 20 2.71 -2.61 7.46
N LEU A 21 2.96 -1.32 7.61
CA LEU A 21 2.04 -0.23 7.29
C LEU A 21 2.36 0.26 5.88
N ILE A 22 1.34 0.39 5.04
CA ILE A 22 1.45 0.90 3.68
C ILE A 22 0.46 2.04 3.51
N GLU A 23 0.95 3.18 3.03
CA GLU A 23 0.13 4.32 2.64
C GLU A 23 0.28 4.55 1.15
N VAL A 24 -0.84 4.73 0.46
CA VAL A 24 -0.87 5.01 -0.98
C VAL A 24 -1.72 6.23 -1.26
N ASP A 25 -1.09 7.27 -1.81
CA ASP A 25 -1.75 8.54 -2.12
C ASP A 25 -2.36 8.50 -3.53
N MET A 26 -3.68 8.64 -3.60
CA MET A 26 -4.48 8.57 -4.83
C MET A 26 -5.60 9.62 -4.80
N VAL A 27 -5.18 10.89 -4.83
CA VAL A 27 -6.07 12.04 -4.61
C VAL A 27 -7.21 12.10 -5.64
N GLY A 28 -8.44 12.05 -5.13
CA GLY A 28 -9.66 12.15 -5.93
C GLY A 28 -10.04 10.87 -6.67
N VAL A 29 -9.44 9.72 -6.33
CA VAL A 29 -9.96 8.42 -6.78
C VAL A 29 -11.15 8.01 -5.90
N LYS A 30 -12.19 7.42 -6.49
CA LYS A 30 -13.29 6.84 -5.72
C LYS A 30 -12.91 5.45 -5.23
N LYS A 31 -13.30 5.09 -4.00
CA LYS A 31 -12.99 3.77 -3.41
C LYS A 31 -13.35 2.59 -4.32
N GLU A 32 -14.49 2.68 -4.99
CA GLU A 32 -15.01 1.67 -5.92
C GLU A 32 -14.11 1.44 -7.16
N ASN A 33 -13.25 2.41 -7.48
CA ASN A 33 -12.33 2.36 -8.61
C ASN A 33 -10.92 1.87 -8.23
N ILE A 34 -10.73 1.38 -7.00
CA ILE A 34 -9.43 0.90 -6.48
C ILE A 34 -9.43 -0.63 -6.47
N GLU A 35 -8.50 -1.21 -7.21
CA GLU A 35 -8.14 -2.63 -7.16
C GLU A 35 -6.80 -2.76 -6.43
N LEU A 36 -6.82 -3.32 -5.22
CA LEU A 36 -5.62 -3.69 -4.45
C LEU A 36 -5.58 -5.21 -4.33
N LYS A 37 -4.46 -5.82 -4.72
CA LYS A 37 -4.21 -7.24 -4.46
C LYS A 37 -2.82 -7.43 -3.88
N MET A 38 -2.71 -8.40 -2.98
CA MET A 38 -1.50 -8.66 -2.22
C MET A 38 -1.18 -10.15 -2.28
N VAL A 39 0.11 -10.46 -2.39
CA VAL A 39 0.72 -11.77 -2.18
C VAL A 39 1.73 -11.64 -1.04
N GLU A 40 2.31 -12.75 -0.59
CA GLU A 40 3.24 -12.73 0.55
C GLU A 40 4.45 -11.82 0.31
N GLU A 41 4.91 -11.72 -0.94
CA GLU A 41 6.13 -11.01 -1.33
C GLU A 41 5.87 -9.61 -1.90
N GLY A 42 4.62 -9.14 -1.94
CA GLY A 42 4.33 -7.83 -2.50
C GLY A 42 2.85 -7.55 -2.74
N PHE A 43 2.57 -6.41 -3.38
CA PHE A 43 1.23 -6.05 -3.78
C PHE A 43 1.23 -5.33 -5.13
N PHE A 44 0.07 -5.28 -5.75
CA PHE A 44 -0.18 -4.38 -6.86
C PHE A 44 -1.45 -3.59 -6.62
N ILE A 45 -1.45 -2.39 -7.18
CA ILE A 45 -2.58 -1.47 -7.10
C ILE A 45 -2.88 -0.92 -8.48
N ARG A 46 -4.17 -0.79 -8.78
CA ARG A 46 -4.70 -0.07 -9.94
C ARG A 46 -5.86 0.79 -9.48
N ALA A 47 -5.84 2.08 -9.82
CA ALA A 47 -6.82 3.02 -9.35
C ALA A 47 -7.18 4.00 -10.46
N LYS A 48 -8.45 4.01 -10.88
CA LYS A 48 -8.90 4.81 -12.02
C LYS A 48 -9.60 6.09 -11.56
N LYS A 49 -9.06 7.23 -11.97
CA LYS A 49 -9.68 8.55 -11.84
C LYS A 49 -10.32 8.93 -13.18
N GLU A 50 -11.54 8.44 -13.39
CA GLU A 50 -12.25 8.58 -14.66
C GLU A 50 -12.47 10.05 -15.07
N GLU A 51 -12.73 10.92 -14.10
CA GLU A 51 -12.99 12.36 -14.30
C GLU A 51 -11.80 13.09 -14.95
N THR A 52 -10.57 12.64 -14.69
CA THR A 52 -9.36 13.27 -15.24
C THR A 52 -8.63 12.38 -16.24
N GLY A 53 -9.15 11.17 -16.52
CA GLY A 53 -8.49 10.19 -17.38
C GLY A 53 -7.13 9.70 -16.86
N VAL A 54 -6.93 9.66 -15.53
CA VAL A 54 -5.68 9.18 -14.91
C VAL A 54 -5.88 7.78 -14.35
N GLU A 55 -4.92 6.88 -14.59
CA GLU A 55 -4.83 5.57 -13.97
C GLU A 55 -3.57 5.50 -13.12
N TYR A 56 -3.72 5.41 -11.80
CA TYR A 56 -2.62 5.07 -10.92
C TYR A 56 -2.38 3.56 -10.98
N ALA A 57 -1.14 3.15 -11.25
CA ALA A 57 -0.80 1.73 -11.29
C ALA A 57 0.63 1.50 -10.77
N GLY A 58 0.81 0.44 -10.00
CA GLY A 58 2.12 0.04 -9.49
C GLY A 58 2.13 -1.39 -8.96
N THR A 59 3.32 -2.00 -8.97
CA THR A 59 3.61 -3.28 -8.33
C THR A 59 4.83 -3.08 -7.44
N TYR A 60 4.74 -3.47 -6.18
CA TYR A 60 5.74 -3.24 -5.16
C TYR A 60 6.08 -4.55 -4.47
N ALA A 61 7.37 -4.84 -4.35
CA ALA A 61 7.87 -6.00 -3.63
C ALA A 61 8.12 -5.65 -2.16
N PHE A 62 7.86 -6.60 -1.27
CA PHE A 62 8.23 -6.52 0.13
C PHE A 62 9.63 -7.10 0.34
N CYS A 63 10.36 -6.54 1.30
CA CYS A 63 11.64 -7.13 1.73
C CYS A 63 11.43 -8.41 2.54
N CYS A 64 10.32 -8.51 3.26
CA CYS A 64 9.97 -9.64 4.12
C CYS A 64 8.55 -10.11 3.82
N ASN A 65 8.31 -11.41 3.97
CA ASN A 65 7.02 -11.99 3.67
C ASN A 65 5.96 -11.57 4.69
N VAL A 66 4.76 -11.30 4.21
CA VAL A 66 3.59 -10.93 5.03
C VAL A 66 2.53 -12.04 5.03
N VAL A 67 1.46 -11.87 5.81
CA VAL A 67 0.28 -12.74 5.78
C VAL A 67 -0.91 -11.98 5.15
N PRO A 68 -1.09 -12.03 3.81
CA PRO A 68 -2.07 -11.20 3.10
C PRO A 68 -3.51 -11.39 3.59
N GLU A 69 -3.87 -12.59 4.02
CA GLU A 69 -5.20 -12.94 4.52
C GLU A 69 -5.60 -12.18 5.80
N LYS A 70 -4.62 -11.66 6.53
CA LYS A 70 -4.82 -10.86 7.75
C LYS A 70 -4.73 -9.36 7.50
N ALA A 71 -4.53 -8.93 6.25
CA ALA A 71 -4.43 -7.52 5.91
C ALA A 71 -5.76 -6.80 6.13
N VAL A 72 -5.69 -5.60 6.70
CA VAL A 72 -6.84 -4.69 6.82
C VAL A 72 -6.53 -3.41 6.04
N ALA A 73 -7.53 -2.89 5.35
CA ALA A 73 -7.39 -1.68 4.53
C ALA A 73 -8.49 -0.65 4.84
N LYS A 74 -8.11 0.61 4.92
CA LYS A 74 -9.00 1.76 5.11
C LYS A 74 -8.71 2.80 4.04
N TYR A 75 -9.75 3.33 3.40
CA TYR A 75 -9.64 4.43 2.46
C TYR A 75 -10.32 5.67 3.03
N THR A 76 -9.58 6.77 3.18
CA THR A 76 -10.10 8.06 3.66
C THR A 76 -9.32 9.20 3.03
N ASP A 77 -10.02 10.27 2.67
CA ASP A 77 -9.42 11.53 2.20
C ASP A 77 -8.41 11.39 1.05
N GLY A 78 -8.67 10.48 0.11
CA GLY A 78 -7.78 10.27 -1.04
C GLY A 78 -6.59 9.34 -0.76
N LYS A 79 -6.48 8.81 0.46
CA LYS A 79 -5.37 7.94 0.90
C LYS A 79 -5.85 6.55 1.27
N LEU A 80 -5.10 5.55 0.82
CA LEU A 80 -5.31 4.16 1.19
C LEU A 80 -4.29 3.76 2.25
N TYR A 81 -4.78 3.29 3.40
CA TYR A 81 -3.98 2.77 4.49
C TYR A 81 -4.16 1.26 4.54
N VAL A 82 -3.06 0.52 4.57
CA VAL A 82 -3.05 -0.94 4.71
C VAL A 82 -2.17 -1.31 5.89
N LYS A 83 -2.67 -2.17 6.78
CA LYS A 83 -1.87 -2.82 7.84
C LYS A 83 -1.89 -4.32 7.59
N VAL A 84 -0.71 -4.93 7.50
CA VAL A 84 -0.57 -6.37 7.29
C VAL A 84 0.55 -6.93 8.18
N PRO A 85 0.32 -8.02 8.93
CA PRO A 85 1.36 -8.61 9.77
C PRO A 85 2.43 -9.30 8.93
N TYR A 86 3.68 -9.24 9.40
CA TYR A 86 4.74 -10.09 8.85
C TYR A 86 4.48 -11.56 9.15
N ARG A 87 4.98 -12.43 8.27
CA ARG A 87 4.93 -13.88 8.46
C ARG A 87 5.86 -14.34 9.57
N GLU A 88 7.03 -13.72 9.67
CA GLU A 88 8.05 -13.98 10.70
C GLU A 88 8.23 -12.74 11.58
N SER A 89 8.23 -12.93 12.89
CA SER A 89 8.52 -11.86 13.84
C SER A 89 9.99 -11.49 13.77
N THR A 90 10.29 -10.21 13.54
CA THR A 90 11.65 -9.67 13.60
C THR A 90 11.81 -8.85 14.88
N GLU A 91 12.82 -9.15 15.68
CA GLU A 91 13.17 -8.31 16.83
C GLU A 91 13.81 -7.00 16.33
N THR A 92 13.27 -5.88 16.79
CA THR A 92 13.85 -4.55 16.54
C THR A 92 14.64 -4.10 17.77
N VAL A 93 15.64 -3.25 17.55
CA VAL A 93 16.43 -2.64 18.62
C VAL A 93 16.45 -1.13 18.45
N ASP A 94 16.27 -0.41 19.55
CA ASP A 94 16.37 1.05 19.56
C ASP A 94 17.82 1.49 19.42
N ILE A 95 18.10 2.34 18.42
CA ILE A 95 19.41 2.96 18.21
C ILE A 95 19.34 4.43 18.61
N LYS A 96 20.21 4.86 19.52
CA LYS A 96 20.30 6.27 19.95
C LYS A 96 20.86 7.15 18.84
N ILE A 97 20.18 8.26 18.55
CA ILE A 97 20.66 9.32 17.65
C ILE A 97 21.62 10.24 18.43
N GLN A 98 22.78 10.57 17.86
CA GLN A 98 23.77 11.47 18.45
C GLN A 98 23.59 12.91 18.00
#